data_AF-A0A3C1BI67-F1
#
_entry.id   AF-A0A3C1BI67-F1
#
_cell.length_a   1.000
_cell.length_b   1.000
_cell.length_c   1.000
_cell.angle_alpha   90.00
_cell.angle_beta   90.00
_cell.angle_gamma   90.00
#
_symmetry.space_group_name_H-M   'P 1'
#
loop_
_entity.id
_entity.type
_entity.pdbx_description
1 polymer ?
#
loop_
_entity_poly.entity_id
_entity_poly.type
_entity_poly.pdbx_seq_one_letter_code
_entity_poly.pdbx_strand_id
1 'polypeptide(L)'
;SNWGFLVYRLSEVDMFTDFVQSTPKRVDFYGLQLVKQSFIAVIPRAFWPSKPSTEELVMERVYDAGVIRRGSNVSAKPAFIVDAYLSGGTIGIFIALFLYGAIAQLICVKAEHLFGGYILGTALIFSGLFQIFWRGLSFEFIINSVFWSYISMLVIQRILLAVNVLKKV
;
A
#
# COMPACT_ATOMS: atom_id res chain seq x y z
N SER A 1 -18.65 -16.71 2.66
CA SER A 1 -18.64 -18.08 3.21
C SER A 1 -17.19 -18.56 3.33
N ASN A 2 -16.91 -19.57 4.16
CA ASN A 2 -15.56 -20.16 4.30
C ASN A 2 -15.00 -20.69 2.96
N TRP A 3 -15.88 -21.11 2.05
CA TRP A 3 -15.52 -21.51 0.69
C TRP A 3 -14.96 -20.34 -0.14
N GLY A 4 -15.61 -19.18 -0.09
CA GLY A 4 -15.12 -17.98 -0.76
C GLY A 4 -13.75 -17.52 -0.25
N PHE A 5 -13.50 -17.66 1.06
CA PHE A 5 -12.19 -17.36 1.66
C PHE A 5 -11.09 -18.30 1.16
N LEU A 6 -11.36 -19.60 1.08
CA LEU A 6 -10.40 -20.60 0.59
C LEU A 6 -10.08 -20.40 -0.91
N VAL A 7 -11.10 -20.21 -1.74
CA VAL A 7 -10.92 -20.02 -3.20
C VAL A 7 -10.19 -18.71 -3.50
N TYR A 8 -10.46 -17.62 -2.77
CA TYR A 8 -9.74 -16.36 -2.94
C TYR A 8 -8.26 -16.47 -2.56
N ARG A 9 -7.94 -17.18 -1.48
CA ARG A 9 -6.55 -17.38 -1.06
C ARG A 9 -5.75 -18.20 -2.07
N LEU A 10 -6.37 -19.23 -2.66
CA LEU A 10 -5.76 -19.97 -3.76
C LEU A 10 -5.52 -19.06 -4.98
N SER A 11 -6.49 -18.19 -5.31
CA SER A 11 -6.33 -17.22 -6.40
C SER A 11 -5.19 -16.21 -6.18
N GLU A 12 -4.94 -15.78 -4.94
CA GLU A 12 -3.80 -14.90 -4.62
C GLU A 12 -2.45 -15.62 -4.77
N VAL A 13 -2.40 -16.90 -4.36
CA VAL A 13 -1.20 -17.74 -4.48
C VAL A 13 -0.92 -18.03 -5.96
N ASP A 14 -1.94 -18.39 -6.73
CA ASP A 14 -1.80 -18.65 -8.18
C ASP A 14 -1.28 -17.41 -8.90
N MET A 15 -1.87 -16.24 -8.61
CA MET A 15 -1.40 -14.96 -9.16
C MET A 15 0.06 -14.68 -8.80
N PHE A 16 0.46 -14.92 -7.55
CA PHE A 16 1.86 -14.77 -7.15
C PHE A 16 2.79 -15.74 -7.89
N THR A 17 2.36 -16.99 -8.11
CA THR A 17 3.16 -17.95 -8.88
C THR A 17 3.35 -17.52 -10.33
N ASP A 18 2.35 -16.91 -10.96
CA ASP A 18 2.49 -16.36 -12.33
C ASP A 18 3.55 -15.25 -12.39
N PHE A 19 3.63 -14.39 -11.35
CA PHE A 19 4.67 -13.38 -11.24
C PHE A 19 6.06 -13.97 -11.01
N VAL A 20 6.18 -15.00 -10.18
CA VAL A 20 7.45 -15.72 -9.94
C VAL A 20 7.92 -16.48 -11.18
N GLN A 21 6.99 -17.03 -11.97
CA GLN A 21 7.35 -17.73 -13.21
C GLN A 21 7.72 -16.76 -14.33
N SER A 22 7.11 -15.57 -14.38
CA SER A 22 7.40 -14.55 -15.38
C SER A 22 8.63 -13.69 -15.05
N THR A 23 8.98 -13.50 -13.78
CA THR A 23 10.12 -12.67 -13.36
C THR A 23 11.19 -13.54 -12.68
N PRO A 24 12.45 -13.60 -13.18
CA PRO A 24 13.04 -12.74 -14.22
C PRO A 24 12.97 -13.32 -15.66
N LYS A 25 12.23 -14.41 -15.90
CA LYS A 25 12.35 -15.16 -17.17
C LYS A 25 11.85 -14.39 -18.41
N ARG A 26 10.79 -13.59 -18.27
CA ARG A 26 10.14 -12.81 -19.35
C ARG A 26 10.19 -11.31 -19.07
N VAL A 27 10.14 -10.91 -17.80
CA VAL A 27 10.21 -9.51 -17.37
C VAL A 27 11.32 -9.40 -16.34
N ASP A 28 12.19 -8.42 -16.49
CA ASP A 28 13.26 -8.17 -15.50
C ASP A 28 12.70 -7.61 -14.19
N PHE A 29 13.51 -7.67 -13.12
CA PHE A 29 13.16 -7.02 -11.87
C PHE A 29 13.02 -5.50 -12.07
N TYR A 30 11.95 -4.93 -11.51
CA TYR A 30 11.61 -3.53 -11.61
C TYR A 30 12.52 -2.62 -10.75
N GLY A 31 13.29 -3.19 -9.83
CA GLY A 31 14.16 -2.43 -8.93
C GLY A 31 13.38 -1.37 -8.16
N LEU A 32 13.80 -0.10 -8.26
CA LEU A 32 13.15 1.03 -7.61
C LEU A 32 12.00 1.67 -8.43
N GLN A 33 11.65 1.11 -9.58
CA GLN A 33 10.64 1.71 -10.46
C GLN A 33 9.26 1.77 -9.81
N LEU A 34 8.83 0.70 -9.13
CA LEU A 34 7.52 0.66 -8.47
C LEU A 34 7.43 1.70 -7.34
N VAL A 35 8.54 1.91 -6.62
CA VAL A 35 8.64 2.95 -5.59
C VAL A 35 8.55 4.34 -6.23
N LYS A 36 9.24 4.58 -7.35
CA LYS A 36 9.14 5.86 -8.09
C LYS A 36 7.72 6.12 -8.58
N GLN A 37 7.04 5.12 -9.14
CA GLN A 37 5.64 5.22 -9.56
C GLN A 37 4.70 5.52 -8.38
N SER A 38 5.01 4.97 -7.21
CA SER A 38 4.22 5.23 -6.00
C SER A 38 4.27 6.69 -5.55
N PHE A 39 5.42 7.36 -5.71
CA PHE A 39 5.51 8.80 -5.43
C PHE A 39 4.70 9.66 -6.41
N ILE A 40 4.50 9.21 -7.65
CA ILE A 40 3.59 9.88 -8.59
C ILE A 40 2.16 9.84 -8.03
N ALA A 41 1.74 8.69 -7.48
CA ALA A 41 0.37 8.50 -6.98
C ALA A 41 -0.01 9.50 -5.86
N VAL A 42 0.97 9.87 -5.01
CA VAL A 42 0.80 10.80 -3.88
C VAL A 42 0.32 12.19 -4.32
N ILE A 43 0.75 12.68 -5.48
CA ILE A 43 0.43 14.05 -5.94
C ILE A 43 -1.06 14.16 -6.26
N PRO A 44 -1.83 15.06 -5.62
CA PRO A 44 -3.25 15.24 -5.91
C PRO A 44 -3.48 15.68 -7.35
N ARG A 45 -4.57 15.19 -7.98
CA ARG A 45 -4.96 15.61 -9.33
C ARG A 45 -5.27 17.11 -9.44
N ALA A 46 -5.60 17.78 -8.33
CA ALA A 46 -5.78 19.22 -8.28
C ALA A 46 -4.50 19.98 -8.70
N PHE A 47 -3.31 19.45 -8.35
CA PHE A 47 -2.03 20.06 -8.69
C PHE A 47 -1.44 19.48 -9.99
N TRP A 48 -1.84 18.27 -10.38
CA TRP A 48 -1.42 17.65 -11.63
C TRP A 48 -2.59 16.95 -12.34
N PRO A 49 -3.39 17.69 -13.14
CA PRO A 49 -4.57 17.13 -13.81
C PRO A 49 -4.24 15.99 -14.78
N SER A 50 -3.13 16.12 -15.53
CA SER A 50 -2.63 15.12 -16.48
C SER A 50 -1.89 13.95 -15.85
N LYS A 51 -1.94 13.79 -14.52
CA LYS A 51 -1.29 12.68 -13.82
C LYS A 51 -1.76 11.32 -14.39
N PRO A 52 -0.83 10.40 -14.70
CA PRO A 52 -1.15 9.05 -15.14
C PRO A 52 -2.11 8.33 -14.18
N SER A 53 -2.94 7.44 -14.70
CA SER A 53 -3.81 6.61 -13.86
C SER A 53 -2.98 5.56 -13.13
N THR A 54 -3.03 5.56 -11.80
CA THR A 54 -2.38 4.54 -10.98
C THR A 54 -2.89 3.14 -11.33
N GLU A 55 -4.17 3.02 -11.65
CA GLU A 55 -4.76 1.75 -12.09
C GLU A 55 -4.11 1.25 -13.38
N GLU A 56 -3.94 2.12 -14.37
CA GLU A 56 -3.33 1.76 -15.65
C GLU A 56 -1.87 1.34 -15.47
N LEU A 57 -1.10 2.10 -14.69
CA LEU A 57 0.31 1.76 -14.39
C LEU A 57 0.44 0.40 -13.69
N VAL A 58 -0.48 0.08 -12.78
CA VAL A 58 -0.50 -1.20 -12.08
C VAL A 58 -0.94 -2.33 -13.00
N MET A 59 -1.91 -2.10 -13.88
CA MET A 59 -2.39 -3.12 -14.79
C MET A 59 -1.39 -3.45 -15.92
N GLU A 60 -0.59 -2.48 -16.37
CA GLU A 60 0.46 -2.74 -17.37
C GLU A 60 1.41 -3.85 -16.91
N ARG A 61 1.87 -3.83 -15.65
CA ARG A 61 2.74 -4.91 -15.14
C ARG A 61 2.03 -6.26 -15.04
N VAL A 62 0.72 -6.29 -14.80
CA VAL A 62 -0.08 -7.52 -14.76
C VAL A 62 -0.18 -8.11 -16.16
N TYR A 63 -0.31 -7.27 -17.18
CA TYR A 63 -0.32 -7.68 -18.59
C TYR A 63 1.06 -8.17 -19.04
N ASP A 64 2.14 -7.48 -18.66
CA ASP A 64 3.51 -7.87 -19.01
C ASP A 64 3.92 -9.17 -18.29
N ALA A 65 3.45 -9.36 -17.05
CA ALA A 65 3.53 -10.61 -16.31
C ALA A 65 2.55 -11.68 -16.79
N GLY A 66 1.69 -11.38 -17.77
CA GLY A 66 0.87 -12.37 -18.48
C GLY A 66 -0.16 -13.06 -17.59
N VAL A 67 -0.39 -12.50 -16.41
CA VAL A 67 -1.36 -12.94 -15.40
C VAL A 67 -2.77 -12.76 -15.96
N ILE A 68 -3.00 -11.68 -16.72
CA ILE A 68 -4.25 -11.39 -17.42
C ILE A 68 -3.97 -10.97 -18.86
N ARG A 69 -4.89 -11.28 -19.77
CA ARG A 69 -4.86 -10.79 -21.16
C ARG A 69 -5.37 -9.36 -21.27
N ARG A 70 -4.70 -8.53 -22.07
CA ARG A 70 -5.18 -7.18 -22.45
C ARG A 70 -6.61 -7.30 -23.04
N GLY A 71 -7.54 -6.48 -22.55
CA GLY A 71 -8.96 -6.52 -22.93
C GLY A 71 -9.88 -7.33 -22.00
N SER A 72 -9.35 -7.95 -20.96
CA SER A 72 -10.19 -8.55 -19.91
C SER A 72 -10.76 -7.49 -18.96
N ASN A 73 -12.04 -7.59 -18.61
CA ASN A 73 -12.74 -6.65 -17.70
C ASN A 73 -12.44 -6.89 -16.21
N VAL A 74 -11.25 -7.40 -15.87
CA VAL A 74 -10.85 -7.66 -14.48
C VAL A 74 -9.72 -6.75 -14.04
N SER A 75 -9.82 -6.25 -12.80
CA SER A 75 -8.75 -5.53 -12.10
C SER A 75 -8.09 -6.50 -11.13
N ALA A 76 -6.89 -7.00 -11.46
CA ALA A 76 -6.09 -7.82 -10.56
C ALA A 76 -4.88 -7.03 -10.10
N LYS A 77 -5.10 -6.26 -9.04
CA LYS A 77 -4.04 -5.48 -8.42
C LYS A 77 -3.08 -6.43 -7.72
N PRO A 78 -1.77 -6.35 -8.00
CA PRO A 78 -0.77 -7.11 -7.28
C PRO A 78 -0.81 -6.76 -5.79
N ALA A 79 -0.62 -7.78 -4.95
CA ALA A 79 -0.45 -7.58 -3.52
C ALA A 79 0.93 -7.00 -3.20
N PHE A 80 1.10 -6.42 -2.01
CA PHE A 80 2.36 -5.82 -1.56
C PHE A 80 3.57 -6.77 -1.68
N ILE A 81 3.37 -8.05 -1.36
CA ILE A 81 4.41 -9.09 -1.44
C ILE A 81 4.84 -9.32 -2.89
N VAL A 82 3.89 -9.25 -3.84
CA VAL A 82 4.18 -9.39 -5.26
C VAL A 82 5.08 -8.25 -5.73
N ASP A 83 4.72 -7.00 -5.43
CA ASP A 83 5.54 -5.84 -5.81
C ASP A 83 6.92 -5.86 -5.15
N ALA A 84 7.02 -6.36 -3.92
CA ALA A 84 8.30 -6.55 -3.25
C ALA A 84 9.17 -7.60 -3.94
N TYR A 85 8.57 -8.71 -4.38
CA TYR A 85 9.25 -9.71 -5.20
C TYR A 85 9.68 -9.13 -6.55
N LEU A 86 8.80 -8.43 -7.25
CA LEU A 86 9.10 -7.80 -8.54
C LEU A 86 10.20 -6.74 -8.43
N SER A 87 10.38 -6.13 -7.26
CA SER A 87 11.42 -5.13 -7.02
C SER A 87 12.81 -5.73 -6.83
N GLY A 88 12.94 -6.93 -6.24
CA GLY A 88 14.26 -7.48 -5.87
C GLY A 88 14.28 -8.95 -5.45
N GLY A 89 13.34 -9.74 -5.95
CA GLY A 89 13.17 -11.15 -5.63
C GLY A 89 12.87 -11.39 -4.15
N THR A 90 13.31 -12.54 -3.64
CA THR A 90 13.07 -12.95 -2.25
C THR A 90 13.67 -11.96 -1.24
N ILE A 91 14.84 -11.39 -1.53
CA ILE A 91 15.46 -10.37 -0.67
C ILE A 91 14.60 -9.10 -0.63
N GLY A 92 14.03 -8.71 -1.78
CA GLY A 92 13.08 -7.61 -1.89
C GLY A 92 11.88 -7.78 -0.96
N ILE A 93 11.32 -8.99 -0.87
CA ILE A 93 10.22 -9.32 0.06
C ILE A 93 10.62 -9.05 1.52
N PHE A 94 11.76 -9.58 1.96
CA PHE A 94 12.21 -9.42 3.35
C PHE A 94 12.43 -7.95 3.71
N ILE A 95 13.11 -7.21 2.84
CA ILE A 95 13.35 -5.77 3.06
C ILE A 95 12.03 -5.01 3.09
N ALA A 96 11.13 -5.25 2.14
CA ALA A 96 9.86 -4.56 2.05
C ALA A 96 8.96 -4.85 3.28
N LEU A 97 8.86 -6.11 3.72
CA LEU A 97 8.08 -6.49 4.90
C LEU A 97 8.67 -5.93 6.19
N PHE A 98 10.00 -5.89 6.31
CA PHE A 98 10.65 -5.24 7.44
C PHE A 98 10.33 -3.74 7.49
N LEU A 99 10.49 -3.04 6.36
CA LEU A 99 10.15 -1.61 6.26
C LEU A 99 8.67 -1.37 6.52
N TYR A 100 7.81 -2.24 6.02
CA TYR A 100 6.36 -2.17 6.25
C TYR A 100 6.02 -2.20 7.73
N GLY A 101 6.53 -3.19 8.47
CA GLY A 101 6.32 -3.31 9.91
C GLY A 101 6.93 -2.14 10.69
N ALA A 102 8.16 -1.74 10.34
CA ALA A 102 8.84 -0.62 10.98
C ALA A 102 8.06 0.70 10.80
N ILE A 103 7.61 1.01 9.60
CA ILE A 103 6.82 2.22 9.31
C ILE A 103 5.48 2.16 10.05
N ALA A 104 4.77 1.03 10.03
CA ALA A 104 3.52 0.88 10.76
C ALA A 104 3.72 1.11 12.27
N GLN A 105 4.77 0.55 12.86
CA GLN A 105 5.11 0.75 14.27
C GLN A 105 5.44 2.21 14.60
N LEU A 106 6.26 2.86 13.76
CA LEU A 106 6.63 4.26 13.96
C LEU A 106 5.41 5.19 13.90
N ILE A 107 4.49 4.95 12.96
CA ILE A 107 3.25 5.72 12.85
C ILE A 107 2.35 5.45 14.06
N CYS A 108 2.23 4.19 14.50
CA CYS A 108 1.44 3.82 15.68
C CYS A 108 1.93 4.54 16.94
N VAL A 109 3.23 4.47 17.24
CA VAL A 109 3.84 5.18 18.38
C VAL A 109 3.66 6.69 18.25
N LYS A 110 3.77 7.23 17.02
CA LYS A 110 3.56 8.65 16.78
C LYS A 110 2.10 9.06 17.05
N ALA A 111 1.13 8.25 16.63
CA ALA A 111 -0.28 8.49 16.90
C ALA A 111 -0.55 8.43 18.41
N GLU A 112 -0.02 7.42 19.12
CA GLU A 112 -0.14 7.31 20.56
C GLU A 112 0.38 8.55 21.30
N HIS A 113 1.58 9.03 20.92
CA HIS A 113 2.15 10.25 21.48
C HIS A 113 1.32 11.49 21.16
N LEU A 114 0.81 11.62 19.93
CA LEU A 114 0.09 12.82 19.48
C LEU A 114 -1.29 12.96 20.13
N PHE A 115 -1.93 11.84 20.48
CA PHE A 115 -3.31 11.79 20.98
C PHE A 115 -3.39 11.35 22.45
N GLY A 116 -2.26 11.21 23.13
CA GLY A 116 -2.20 11.05 24.59
C GLY A 116 -2.52 9.66 25.11
N GLY A 117 -2.25 8.61 24.33
CA GLY A 117 -2.33 7.22 24.79
C GLY A 117 -3.01 6.25 23.82
N TYR A 118 -3.02 4.98 24.22
CA TYR A 118 -3.47 3.84 23.41
C TYR A 118 -4.88 3.98 22.84
N ILE A 119 -5.87 4.41 23.64
CA ILE A 119 -7.28 4.42 23.20
C ILE A 119 -7.48 5.38 22.02
N LEU A 120 -7.03 6.63 22.15
CA LEU A 120 -7.26 7.62 21.11
C LEU A 120 -6.24 7.51 19.98
N GLY A 121 -4.95 7.38 20.30
CA GLY A 121 -3.90 7.32 19.28
C GLY A 121 -3.89 6.01 18.50
N THR A 122 -3.88 4.87 19.20
CA THR A 122 -3.69 3.56 18.56
C THR A 122 -5.02 2.94 18.14
N ALA A 123 -5.98 2.81 19.05
CA ALA A 123 -7.23 2.10 18.77
C ALA A 123 -8.18 2.88 17.85
N LEU A 124 -8.25 4.21 17.99
CA LEU A 124 -9.09 5.03 17.11
C LEU A 124 -8.33 5.55 15.89
N ILE A 125 -7.29 6.35 16.10
CA ILE A 125 -6.64 7.11 15.01
C ILE A 125 -5.84 6.19 14.09
N PHE A 126 -4.89 5.42 14.63
CA PHE A 126 -4.06 4.54 13.83
C PHE A 126 -4.91 3.45 13.14
N SER A 127 -5.71 2.72 13.91
CA SER A 127 -6.53 1.63 13.36
C SER A 127 -7.63 2.12 12.41
N GLY A 128 -8.13 3.36 12.57
CA GLY A 128 -9.11 3.95 11.66
C GLY A 128 -8.51 4.45 10.36
N LEU A 129 -7.43 5.22 10.43
CA LEU A 129 -6.84 5.87 9.24
C LEU A 129 -5.93 4.94 8.44
N PHE A 130 -5.29 3.95 9.07
CA PHE A 130 -4.26 3.12 8.43
C PHE A 130 -4.67 1.67 8.21
N GLN A 131 -5.96 1.39 8.06
CA GLN A 131 -6.50 0.06 7.70
C GLN A 131 -5.89 -0.52 6.42
N ILE A 132 -5.32 0.32 5.55
CA ILE A 132 -4.60 -0.12 4.36
C ILE A 132 -3.45 -1.08 4.68
N PHE A 133 -2.83 -0.95 5.86
CA PHE A 133 -1.81 -1.88 6.34
C PHE A 133 -2.35 -3.31 6.56
N TRP A 134 -3.66 -3.52 6.57
CA TRP A 134 -4.25 -4.86 6.72
C TRP A 134 -4.64 -5.46 5.36
N ARG A 135 -4.87 -4.61 4.35
CA ARG A 135 -5.31 -5.04 3.01
C ARG A 135 -4.16 -5.45 2.09
N GLY A 136 -2.97 -4.87 2.25
CA GLY A 136 -1.77 -5.30 1.51
C GLY A 136 -1.88 -5.14 -0.02
N LEU A 137 -2.35 -3.98 -0.50
CA LEU A 137 -2.41 -3.65 -1.94
C LEU A 137 -1.03 -3.40 -2.56
N SER A 138 -0.98 -2.95 -3.81
CA SER A 138 0.25 -2.55 -4.46
C SER A 138 0.96 -1.39 -3.75
N PHE A 139 2.25 -1.21 -4.06
CA PHE A 139 3.08 -0.14 -3.52
C PHE A 139 2.44 1.24 -3.74
N GLU A 140 1.89 1.49 -4.92
CA GLU A 140 1.31 2.79 -5.27
C GLU A 140 0.09 3.14 -4.42
N PHE A 141 -0.79 2.16 -4.19
CA PHE A 141 -1.96 2.37 -3.35
C PHE A 141 -1.59 2.50 -1.88
N ILE A 142 -0.69 1.66 -1.36
CA ILE A 142 -0.27 1.73 0.04
C ILE A 142 0.44 3.04 0.33
N ILE A 143 1.44 3.42 -0.47
CA ILE A 143 2.22 4.64 -0.22
C ILE A 143 1.32 5.87 -0.30
N ASN A 144 0.43 5.93 -1.29
CA ASN A 144 -0.54 7.02 -1.40
C ASN A 144 -1.48 7.08 -0.18
N SER A 145 -2.11 5.96 0.19
CA SER A 145 -3.03 5.91 1.32
C SER A 145 -2.33 6.23 2.65
N VAL A 146 -1.17 5.62 2.93
CA VAL A 146 -0.40 5.88 4.15
C VAL A 146 0.02 7.34 4.24
N PHE A 147 0.48 7.94 3.13
CA PHE A 147 0.84 9.35 3.09
C PHE A 147 -0.34 10.25 3.47
N TRP A 148 -1.48 10.11 2.78
CA TRP A 148 -2.65 10.96 3.04
C TRP A 148 -3.31 10.69 4.39
N SER A 149 -3.28 9.45 4.87
CA SER A 149 -3.70 9.10 6.23
C SER A 149 -2.81 9.76 7.28
N TYR A 150 -1.50 9.84 7.05
CA TYR A 150 -0.58 10.53 7.94
C TYR A 150 -0.81 12.04 7.95
N ILE A 151 -1.00 12.67 6.79
CA ILE A 151 -1.38 14.09 6.72
C ILE A 151 -2.71 14.34 7.45
N SER A 152 -3.71 13.48 7.23
CA SER A 152 -5.02 13.57 7.89
C SER A 152 -4.89 13.44 9.40
N MET A 153 -4.07 12.50 9.90
CA MET A 153 -3.78 12.35 11.32
C MET A 153 -3.22 13.65 11.93
N LEU A 154 -2.27 14.31 11.26
CA LEU A 154 -1.71 15.58 11.72
C LEU A 154 -2.74 16.71 11.71
N VAL A 155 -3.58 16.78 10.68
CA VAL A 155 -4.66 17.78 10.59
C VAL A 155 -5.67 17.59 11.70
N ILE A 156 -6.13 16.35 11.94
CA ILE A 156 -7.06 16.02 13.02
C ILE A 156 -6.46 16.43 14.37
N GLN A 157 -5.19 16.11 14.62
CA GLN A 157 -4.52 16.49 15.86
C GLN A 157 -4.52 18.01 16.08
N ARG A 158 -4.22 18.79 15.04
CA ARG A 158 -4.26 20.26 15.11
C ARG A 158 -5.67 20.79 15.39
N ILE A 159 -6.69 20.21 14.76
CA ILE A 159 -8.09 20.58 15.00
C ILE A 159 -8.49 20.28 16.46
N LEU A 160 -8.17 19.09 16.97
CA LEU A 160 -8.52 18.72 18.35
C LEU A 160 -7.77 19.56 19.39
N LEU A 161 -6.54 20.00 19.10
CA LEU A 161 -5.84 20.99 19.94
C LEU A 161 -6.53 22.36 19.88
N ALA A 162 -6.93 22.82 18.70
CA ALA A 162 -7.59 24.12 18.54
C ALA A 162 -8.95 24.19 19.24
N VAL A 163 -9.67 23.07 19.31
CA VAL A 163 -10.95 22.93 20.02
C VAL A 163 -10.77 22.59 21.52
N ASN A 164 -9.52 22.52 22.01
CA ASN A 164 -9.18 22.17 23.40
C ASN A 164 -9.68 20.78 23.86
N VAL A 165 -9.93 19.86 22.92
CA VAL A 165 -10.23 18.45 23.24
C VAL A 165 -8.95 17.73 23.68
N LEU A 166 -7.83 18.04 23.03
CA LEU A 166 -6.50 17.59 23.41
C LEU A 166 -5.75 18.69 24.15
N LYS A 167 -4.91 18.30 25.12
CA LYS A 167 -3.87 19.17 25.67
C LYS A 167 -2.57 18.91 24.92
N LYS A 168 -1.79 19.98 24.74
CA LYS A 168 -0.45 19.86 24.17
C LYS A 168 0.40 19.02 25.13
N VAL A 169 0.89 17.89 24.63
CA VAL A 169 1.88 17.04 25.32
C VAL A 169 3.23 17.73 25.27
#